data_AF-A0A093ZP03-F1
#
_entry.id   AF-A0A093ZP03-F1
#
_cell.length_a   1.000
_cell.length_b   1.000
_cell.length_c   1.000
_cell.angle_alpha   90.00
_cell.angle_beta   90.00
_cell.angle_gamma   90.00
#
_symmetry.space_group_name_H-M   'P 1'
#
loop_
_entity.id
_entity.type
_entity.pdbx_description
1 polymer ?
#
loop_
_entity_poly.entity_id
_entity_poly.type
_entity_poly.pdbx_seq_one_letter_code
_entity_poly.pdbx_strand_id
1 'polypeptide(L)'
;MLYLIGLGLSDETDITVKGLEIVRKATRVYLENYTAILLVETKVLEEYYGRPVIVADREMVESDSDSILKGADTEDVAFLVVGDPYG
;
A
#
# COMPACT_ATOMS: atom_id res chain seq x y z
N MET A 1 -3.97 -9.27 -9.60
CA MET A 1 -3.26 -9.92 -8.48
C MET A 1 -3.24 -9.00 -7.27
N LEU A 2 -3.31 -9.53 -6.04
CA LEU A 2 -3.02 -8.74 -4.83
C LEU A 2 -1.52 -8.80 -4.49
N TYR A 3 -0.90 -7.64 -4.27
CA TYR A 3 0.49 -7.52 -3.82
C TYR A 3 0.55 -6.89 -2.42
N LEU A 4 1.19 -7.59 -1.49
CA LEU A 4 1.57 -7.04 -0.19
C LEU A 4 2.97 -6.44 -0.32
N ILE A 5 3.12 -5.15 -0.06
CA ILE A 5 4.35 -4.40 -0.32
C ILE A 5 4.77 -3.65 0.94
N GLY A 6 5.94 -3.99 1.46
CA GLY A 6 6.57 -3.26 2.55
C GLY A 6 7.14 -1.92 2.09
N LEU A 7 6.89 -0.87 2.87
CA LEU A 7 7.40 0.49 2.63
C LEU A 7 8.77 0.74 3.30
N GLY A 8 9.23 -0.17 4.15
CA GLY A 8 10.41 0.05 4.98
C GLY A 8 10.14 1.01 6.14
N LEU A 9 11.18 1.65 6.69
CA LEU A 9 11.16 2.18 8.07
C LEU A 9 11.26 3.70 8.18
N SER A 10 11.76 4.38 7.15
CA SER A 10 12.06 5.80 7.17
C SER A 10 11.07 6.62 6.34
N ASP A 11 11.20 6.57 5.02
CA ASP A 11 10.52 7.49 4.11
C ASP A 11 10.02 6.79 2.83
N GLU A 12 9.44 7.57 1.90
CA GLU A 12 8.86 7.05 0.66
C GLU A 12 9.84 6.27 -0.23
N THR A 13 11.15 6.44 -0.02
CA THR A 13 12.22 5.84 -0.83
C THR A 13 12.73 4.50 -0.29
N ASP A 14 12.35 4.12 0.94
CA ASP A 14 12.74 2.84 1.56
C ASP A 14 12.05 1.62 0.91
N ILE A 15 10.97 1.86 0.16
CA ILE A 15 10.34 0.83 -0.66
C ILE A 15 11.35 0.22 -1.63
N THR A 16 11.28 -1.09 -1.82
CA THR A 16 12.14 -1.75 -2.82
C THR A 16 11.82 -1.26 -4.24
N VAL A 17 12.81 -1.28 -5.13
CA VAL A 17 12.63 -0.94 -6.56
C VAL A 17 11.48 -1.73 -7.19
N LYS A 18 11.37 -3.03 -6.87
CA LYS A 18 10.30 -3.90 -7.38
C LYS A 18 8.93 -3.51 -6.82
N GLY A 19 8.86 -3.16 -5.53
CA GLY A 19 7.64 -2.65 -4.91
C GLY A 19 7.15 -1.38 -5.62
N LEU A 20 8.03 -0.41 -5.81
CA LEU A 20 7.72 0.84 -6.51
C LEU A 20 7.20 0.63 -7.94
N GLU A 21 7.81 -0.28 -8.69
CA GLU A 21 7.35 -0.62 -10.04
C GLU A 21 5.94 -1.24 -10.07
N ILE A 22 5.61 -2.07 -9.08
CA ILE A 22 4.28 -2.67 -8.93
C ILE A 22 3.27 -1.59 -8.58
N VAL A 23 3.56 -0.75 -7.57
CA VAL A 23 2.68 0.35 -7.15
C VAL A 23 2.32 1.23 -8.33
N ARG A 24 3.31 1.66 -9.14
CA ARG A 24 3.11 2.49 -10.33
C ARG A 24 2.17 1.90 -11.38
N LYS A 25 2.06 0.56 -11.44
CA LYS A 25 1.22 -0.16 -12.41
C LYS A 25 -0.12 -0.63 -11.83
N ALA A 26 -0.22 -0.74 -10.51
CA ALA A 26 -1.42 -1.24 -9.84
C ALA A 26 -2.62 -0.34 -10.11
N THR A 27 -3.78 -0.93 -10.40
CA THR A 27 -5.04 -0.23 -10.63
C THR A 27 -5.49 0.51 -9.37
N ARG A 28 -5.23 -0.06 -8.20
CA ARG A 28 -5.54 0.52 -6.89
C ARG A 28 -4.39 0.31 -5.92
N VAL A 29 -4.16 1.31 -5.08
CA VAL A 29 -3.11 1.32 -4.06
C VAL A 29 -3.75 1.65 -2.73
N TYR A 30 -3.69 0.71 -1.80
CA TYR A 30 -4.18 0.87 -0.44
C TYR A 30 -2.99 1.01 0.51
N LEU A 31 -3.09 1.86 1.52
CA LEU A 31 -2.12 2.00 2.60
C LEU A 31 -2.81 1.67 3.91
N GLU A 32 -2.38 0.60 4.57
CA GLU A 32 -2.78 0.41 5.97
C GLU A 32 -1.94 1.34 6.84
N ASN A 33 -2.57 2.07 7.78
CA ASN A 33 -1.87 2.99 8.67
C ASN A 33 -2.05 2.67 10.15
N TYR A 34 -2.51 1.47 10.50
CA TYR A 34 -2.90 1.14 11.86
C TYR A 34 -1.92 0.20 12.57
N THR A 35 -1.08 -0.54 11.83
CA THR A 35 -0.07 -1.40 12.46
C THR A 35 1.17 -0.64 12.87
N ALA A 36 1.56 0.39 12.10
CA ALA A 36 2.66 1.28 12.39
C ALA A 36 2.47 2.67 11.77
N ILE A 37 3.15 3.66 12.36
CA ILE A 37 3.10 5.05 11.90
C ILE A 37 4.23 5.26 10.89
N LEU A 38 3.87 5.55 9.65
CA LEU A 38 4.80 6.14 8.70
C LEU A 38 4.90 7.63 8.98
N LEU A 39 6.10 8.16 9.22
CA LEU A 39 6.32 9.59 9.49
C LEU A 39 6.27 10.45 8.22
N VAL A 40 5.63 9.95 7.17
CA VAL A 40 5.48 10.57 5.87
C VAL A 40 4.00 10.84 5.62
N GLU A 41 3.69 12.06 5.19
CA GLU A 41 2.33 12.39 4.78
C GLU A 41 1.94 11.62 3.52
N THR A 42 0.71 11.12 3.46
CA THR A 42 0.19 10.35 2.31
C THR A 42 0.42 11.07 0.98
N LYS A 43 0.33 12.40 0.96
CA LYS A 43 0.55 13.21 -0.25
C LYS A 43 1.96 13.06 -0.81
N VAL A 44 2.98 12.93 0.03
CA VAL A 44 4.37 12.72 -0.40
C VAL A 44 4.51 11.35 -1.06
N LEU A 45 3.88 10.31 -0.50
CA LEU A 45 3.82 8.98 -1.13
C LEU A 45 3.13 9.04 -2.49
N GLU A 46 1.99 9.72 -2.59
CA GLU A 46 1.25 9.84 -3.85
C GLU A 46 2.09 10.54 -4.95
N GLU A 47 2.79 11.62 -4.59
CA GLU A 47 3.67 12.36 -5.50
C GLU A 47 4.85 11.49 -5.97
N TYR A 48 5.51 10.76 -5.05
CA TYR A 48 6.68 9.94 -5.38
C TYR A 48 6.32 8.64 -6.13
N TYR A 49 5.22 7.99 -5.74
CA TYR A 49 4.72 6.77 -6.37
C TYR A 49 3.95 7.04 -7.66
N GLY A 50 3.46 8.27 -7.88
CA GLY A 50 2.70 8.65 -9.08
C GLY A 50 1.33 7.98 -9.14
N ARG A 51 0.76 7.64 -7.98
CA ARG A 51 -0.54 6.96 -7.85
C ARG A 51 -1.29 7.50 -6.64
N PRO A 52 -2.62 7.67 -6.72
CA PRO A 52 -3.43 7.99 -5.55
C PRO A 52 -3.39 6.81 -4.56
N VAL A 53 -3.35 7.13 -3.27
CA VAL A 53 -3.27 6.17 -2.17
C VAL A 53 -4.56 6.22 -1.36
N ILE A 54 -5.20 5.06 -1.21
CA ILE A 54 -6.41 4.89 -0.41
C ILE A 54 -6.00 4.45 0.98
N VAL A 55 -6.18 5.31 1.99
CA VAL A 55 -5.91 4.94 3.39
C VAL A 55 -6.97 3.94 3.84
N ALA A 56 -6.52 2.76 4.27
CA ALA A 56 -7.33 1.70 4.83
C ALA A 56 -7.13 1.66 6.35
N ASP A 57 -8.20 1.91 7.10
CA ASP A 57 -8.17 1.80 8.54
C ASP A 57 -8.31 0.32 9.00
N ARG A 58 -8.24 0.11 10.32
CA ARG A 58 -8.35 -1.22 10.90
C ARG A 58 -9.63 -1.94 10.49
N GLU A 59 -10.77 -1.25 10.47
CA GLU A 59 -12.06 -1.87 10.16
C GLU A 59 -12.09 -2.36 8.70
N MET A 60 -11.60 -1.54 7.77
CA MET A 60 -11.47 -1.92 6.37
C MET A 60 -10.56 -3.14 6.19
N VAL A 61 -9.43 -3.19 6.90
CA VAL A 61 -8.45 -4.28 6.73
C VAL A 61 -8.90 -5.57 7.40
N GLU A 62 -9.44 -5.50 8.62
CA GLU A 62 -9.76 -6.69 9.42
C GLU A 62 -11.18 -7.22 9.17
N SER A 63 -12.14 -6.35 8.82
CA SER A 63 -13.56 -6.70 8.75
C SER A 63 -14.19 -6.49 7.37
N ASP A 64 -13.71 -5.55 6.56
CA ASP A 64 -14.22 -5.24 5.21
C ASP A 64 -13.15 -5.47 4.11
N SER A 65 -12.34 -6.50 4.27
CA SER A 65 -11.24 -6.82 3.33
C SER A 65 -11.71 -7.15 1.90
N ASP A 66 -12.98 -7.52 1.75
CA ASP A 66 -13.63 -7.71 0.45
C ASP A 66 -13.56 -6.45 -0.43
N SER A 67 -13.59 -5.26 0.17
CA SER A 67 -13.45 -3.98 -0.54
C SER A 67 -12.06 -3.83 -1.20
N ILE A 68 -11.00 -4.29 -0.53
CA ILE A 68 -9.62 -4.32 -1.03
C ILE A 68 -9.47 -5.40 -2.09
N LEU A 69 -10.02 -6.59 -1.83
CA LEU A 69 -9.89 -7.77 -2.69
C LEU A 69 -10.72 -7.71 -3.98
N LYS A 70 -11.76 -6.86 -4.01
CA LYS A 70 -12.68 -6.75 -5.15
C LYS A 70 -11.92 -6.62 -6.47
N GLY A 71 -12.08 -7.56 -7.39
CA GLY A 71 -11.46 -7.52 -8.72
C GLY A 71 -9.94 -7.79 -8.75
N ALA A 72 -9.32 -8.14 -7.63
CA ALA A 72 -7.89 -8.47 -7.58
C ALA A 72 -7.52 -9.76 -8.32
N ASP A 73 -8.51 -10.54 -8.77
CA ASP A 73 -8.39 -11.69 -9.67
C ASP A 73 -8.08 -11.29 -11.12
N THR A 74 -8.49 -10.08 -11.52
CA THR A 74 -8.35 -9.56 -12.89
C THR A 74 -7.45 -8.33 -13.01
N GLU A 75 -7.28 -7.60 -11.90
CA GLU A 75 -6.51 -6.36 -11.85
C GLU A 75 -5.41 -6.43 -10.78
N ASP A 76 -4.36 -5.64 -10.95
CA ASP A 76 -3.31 -5.50 -9.95
C ASP A 76 -3.73 -4.53 -8.85
N VAL A 77 -3.73 -5.01 -7.60
CA VAL A 77 -4.02 -4.23 -6.39
C VAL A 77 -2.78 -4.26 -5.50
N ALA A 78 -2.28 -3.09 -5.13
CA ALA A 78 -1.17 -2.96 -4.19
C ALA A 78 -1.71 -2.62 -2.80
N PHE A 79 -1.26 -3.36 -1.79
CA PHE A 79 -1.55 -3.14 -0.39
C PHE A 79 -0.23 -2.85 0.34
N LEU A 80 -0.06 -1.60 0.74
CA LEU A 80 1.15 -1.06 1.33
C LEU A 80 1.10 -1.24 2.86
N VAL A 81 2.19 -1.76 3.41
CA VAL A 81 2.39 -1.96 4.85
C VAL A 81 3.65 -1.21 5.27
N VAL A 82 3.58 -0.48 6.37
CA VAL A 82 4.77 0.17 6.95
C VAL A 82 5.73 -0.91 7.46
N GLY A 83 7.02 -0.82 7.13
CA GLY A 83 7.98 -1.88 7.43
C GLY A 83 7.89 -3.04 6.44
N ASP A 84 7.69 -4.25 6.96
CA ASP A 84 7.55 -5.50 6.20
C ASP A 84 6.17 -6.15 6.48
N PRO A 85 5.45 -6.68 5.47
CA PRO A 85 4.13 -7.26 5.66
C PRO A 85 4.03 -8.45 6.61
N TYR A 86 5.14 -9.14 6.90
CA TYR A 86 5.16 -10.33 7.75
C TYR A 86 6.20 -10.25 8.89
N GLY A 87 6.81 -9.08 9.08
CA GLY A 87 7.88 -8.81 10.03
C GLY A 87 7.45 -8.77 11.49
#